data_AF-A0A441X1R6-F1
#
_entry.id   AF-A0A441X1R6-F1
#
_cell.length_a   1.000
_cell.length_b   1.000
_cell.length_c   1.000
_cell.angle_alpha   90.00
_cell.angle_beta   90.00
_cell.angle_gamma   90.00
#
_symmetry.space_group_name_H-M   'P 1'
#
loop_
_entity.id
_entity.type
_entity.pdbx_description
1 polymer ?
#
loop_
_entity_poly.entity_id
_entity_poly.type
_entity_poly.pdbx_seq_one_letter_code
_entity_poly.pdbx_strand_id
1 'polypeptide(L)'
;MARMSLVRSLAVVAMLTPSVNARAANTDPDWPCIQRKVPQLSLGQIWNGPELPPAAKDFSKDPAVSALVEEVAARRMPIADAQKK
;
A
#
# COMPACT_ATOMS: atom_id res chain seq x y z
N MET A 1 -35.44 -29.12 28.90
CA MET A 1 -36.02 -28.06 28.05
C MET A 1 -35.37 -26.69 28.25
N ALA A 2 -35.22 -26.18 29.48
CA ALA A 2 -34.63 -24.85 29.74
C ALA A 2 -33.20 -24.65 29.19
N ARG A 3 -32.31 -25.64 29.31
CA ARG A 3 -30.94 -25.58 28.74
C ARG A 3 -30.93 -25.45 27.22
N MET A 4 -31.88 -26.08 26.53
CA MET A 4 -31.97 -26.09 25.07
C MET A 4 -32.55 -24.78 24.54
N SER A 5 -33.46 -24.15 25.29
CA SER A 5 -33.90 -22.77 25.03
C SER A 5 -32.76 -21.77 25.26
N LEU A 6 -31.95 -21.92 26.31
CA LEU A 6 -30.83 -21.02 26.58
C LEU A 6 -29.78 -21.05 25.46
N VAL A 7 -29.44 -22.23 24.96
CA VAL A 7 -28.49 -22.40 23.85
C VAL A 7 -29.03 -21.80 22.55
N ARG A 8 -30.33 -21.98 22.27
CA ARG A 8 -30.97 -21.37 21.09
C ARG A 8 -30.98 -19.84 21.18
N SER A 9 -31.32 -19.28 22.34
CA SER A 9 -31.31 -17.82 22.54
C SER A 9 -29.92 -17.23 22.36
N LEU A 10 -28.88 -17.91 22.86
CA LEU A 10 -27.50 -17.44 22.73
C LEU A 10 -26.99 -17.49 21.28
N ALA A 11 -27.36 -18.54 20.54
CA ALA A 11 -27.01 -18.66 19.11
C ALA A 11 -27.68 -17.57 18.25
N VAL A 12 -28.95 -17.22 18.54
CA VAL A 12 -29.65 -16.13 17.84
C VAL A 12 -28.99 -14.78 18.13
N VAL A 13 -28.60 -14.51 19.38
CA VAL A 13 -27.92 -13.25 19.74
C VAL A 13 -26.54 -13.14 19.06
N ALA A 14 -25.79 -14.23 18.94
CA ALA A 14 -24.49 -14.21 18.27
C ALA A 14 -24.59 -13.85 16.77
N MET A 15 -25.67 -14.29 16.10
CA MET A 15 -25.92 -13.99 14.68
C MET A 15 -26.39 -12.55 14.42
N LEU A 16 -26.82 -11.83 15.46
CA LEU A 16 -27.29 -10.44 15.36
C LEU A 16 -26.17 -9.41 15.56
N THR A 17 -24.94 -9.85 15.83
CA THR A 17 -23.81 -8.94 15.94
C THR A 17 -23.41 -8.42 14.56
N PRO A 18 -23.40 -7.09 14.32
CA PRO A 18 -22.92 -6.55 13.07
C PRO A 18 -21.47 -7.00 12.88
N SER A 19 -21.15 -7.54 11.70
CA SER A 19 -19.78 -7.88 11.35
C SER A 19 -18.93 -6.62 11.48
N VAL A 20 -18.08 -6.55 12.51
CA VAL A 20 -17.07 -5.50 12.63
C VAL A 20 -16.08 -5.74 11.51
N ASN A 21 -16.35 -5.11 10.37
CA ASN A 21 -15.39 -5.04 9.27
C ASN A 21 -14.24 -4.17 9.78
N ALA A 22 -13.14 -4.79 10.21
CA ALA A 22 -11.87 -4.13 10.47
C ALA A 22 -11.28 -3.62 9.15
N ARG A 23 -11.96 -2.66 8.52
CA ARG A 23 -11.41 -1.90 7.39
C ARG A 23 -10.39 -0.95 7.97
N ALA A 24 -9.22 -0.88 7.34
CA ALA A 24 -8.29 0.20 7.61
C ALA A 24 -9.05 1.51 7.40
N ALA A 25 -9.22 2.30 8.47
CA ALA A 25 -9.97 3.54 8.40
C ALA A 25 -9.36 4.41 7.30
N ASN A 26 -10.13 4.65 6.25
CA ASN A 26 -9.78 5.62 5.23
C ASN A 26 -10.63 6.87 5.47
N THR A 27 -9.95 7.97 5.77
CA THR A 27 -10.58 9.26 6.05
C THR A 27 -10.83 10.07 4.77
N ASP A 28 -10.33 9.61 3.63
CA ASP A 28 -10.47 10.25 2.33
C ASP A 28 -11.70 9.68 1.60
N PRO A 29 -12.79 10.44 1.44
CA PRO A 29 -14.01 9.98 0.78
C PRO A 29 -13.83 9.72 -0.72
N ASP A 30 -12.79 10.29 -1.34
CA ASP A 30 -12.53 10.14 -2.77
C ASP A 30 -11.61 8.95 -3.07
N TRP A 31 -11.15 8.21 -2.04
CA TRP A 31 -10.26 7.07 -2.23
C TRP A 31 -11.02 5.75 -2.41
N PRO A 32 -11.05 5.18 -3.62
CA PRO A 32 -11.94 4.04 -3.93
C PRO A 32 -11.37 2.68 -3.48
N CYS A 33 -10.10 2.63 -3.07
CA CYS A 33 -9.43 1.37 -2.76
C CYS A 33 -9.72 0.93 -1.32
N ILE A 34 -9.78 -0.40 -1.12
CA ILE A 34 -9.88 -1.00 0.23
C ILE A 34 -8.65 -0.73 1.09
N GLN A 35 -7.49 -0.54 0.46
CA GLN A 35 -6.24 -0.20 1.14
C GLN A 35 -6.19 1.28 1.49
N ARG A 36 -5.53 1.62 2.60
CA ARG A 36 -5.34 3.02 3.02
C ARG A 36 -4.54 3.80 1.99
N LYS A 37 -4.96 5.04 1.71
CA LYS A 37 -4.20 6.00 0.91
C LYS A 37 -2.88 6.36 1.60
N VAL A 38 -1.76 6.25 0.89
CA VAL A 38 -0.46 6.74 1.33
C VAL A 38 -0.09 7.92 0.42
N PRO A 39 -0.34 9.17 0.83
CA PRO A 39 -0.22 10.34 -0.05
C PRO A 39 1.24 10.70 -0.37
N GLN A 40 2.18 10.26 0.47
CA GLN A 40 3.61 10.49 0.31
C GLN A 40 4.35 9.20 0.66
N LEU A 41 5.20 8.74 -0.25
CA LEU A 41 6.08 7.59 -0.05
C LEU A 41 7.49 8.11 0.20
N SER A 42 8.12 7.64 1.28
CA SER A 42 9.54 7.84 1.48
C SER A 42 10.32 6.88 0.58
N LEU A 43 11.54 7.27 0.19
CA LEU A 43 12.38 6.43 -0.67
C LEU A 43 12.66 5.06 -0.03
N GLY A 44 12.87 5.03 1.28
CA GLY A 44 13.09 3.81 2.05
C GLY A 44 11.87 2.89 2.15
N GLN A 45 10.65 3.38 1.87
CA GLN A 45 9.47 2.51 1.78
C GLN A 45 9.44 1.71 0.47
N ILE A 46 10.14 2.18 -0.56
CA ILE A 46 10.15 1.57 -1.90
C ILE A 46 11.47 0.80 -2.12
N TRP A 47 12.57 1.33 -1.61
CA TRP A 47 13.92 0.82 -1.87
C TRP A 47 14.17 -0.55 -1.21
N ASN A 48 14.50 -1.54 -2.03
CA ASN A 48 14.81 -2.91 -1.62
C ASN A 48 16.31 -3.23 -1.65
N GLY A 49 17.16 -2.23 -1.91
CA GLY A 49 18.61 -2.37 -1.99
C GLY A 49 19.36 -2.08 -0.68
N PRO A 50 20.68 -1.87 -0.75
CA PRO A 50 21.51 -1.46 0.39
C PRO A 50 21.08 -0.12 0.98
N GLU A 51 21.64 0.24 2.14
CA GLU A 51 21.38 1.54 2.78
C GLU A 51 21.62 2.71 1.81
N LEU A 52 20.66 3.65 1.79
CA LEU A 52 20.71 4.80 0.91
C LEU A 52 21.76 5.80 1.40
N PRO A 53 22.69 6.26 0.55
CA PRO A 53 23.65 7.27 0.96
C PRO A 53 22.95 8.62 1.20
N PRO A 54 23.52 9.53 2.00
CA PRO A 54 22.95 10.86 2.23
C PRO A 54 22.66 11.65 0.95
N ALA A 55 23.46 11.45 -0.10
CA ALA A 55 23.29 12.05 -1.41
C ALA A 55 21.97 11.65 -2.10
N ALA A 56 21.36 10.52 -1.72
CA ALA A 56 20.09 10.05 -2.28
C ALA A 56 18.89 10.90 -1.85
N LYS A 57 19.04 11.83 -0.89
CA LYS A 57 17.93 12.68 -0.42
C LYS A 57 17.41 13.64 -1.50
N ASP A 58 18.30 14.12 -2.37
CA ASP A 58 18.00 15.16 -3.36
C ASP A 58 18.21 14.66 -4.81
N PHE A 59 18.26 13.34 -5.03
CA PHE A 59 18.50 12.74 -6.35
C PHE A 59 17.54 13.25 -7.45
N SER A 60 16.29 13.59 -7.08
CA SER A 60 15.29 14.13 -8.01
C SER A 60 15.58 15.56 -8.49
N LYS A 61 16.51 16.27 -7.84
CA LYS A 61 16.99 17.59 -8.28
C LYS A 61 18.13 17.49 -9.29
N ASP A 62 18.71 16.31 -9.48
CA ASP A 62 19.73 16.08 -10.49
C ASP A 62 19.08 16.02 -11.89
N PRO A 63 19.41 16.94 -12.81
CA PRO A 63 18.83 16.96 -14.15
C PRO A 63 19.19 15.71 -14.97
N ALA A 64 20.38 15.14 -14.76
CA ALA A 64 20.81 13.94 -15.48
C ALA A 64 19.99 12.73 -15.03
N VAL A 65 19.75 12.61 -13.72
CA VAL A 65 18.87 11.56 -13.17
C VAL A 65 17.44 11.73 -13.67
N SER A 66 16.92 12.97 -13.70
CA SER A 66 15.56 13.24 -14.18
C SER A 66 15.38 12.83 -15.65
N ALA A 67 16.33 13.18 -16.51
CA ALA A 67 16.32 12.81 -17.92
C ALA A 67 16.43 11.29 -18.12
N LEU A 68 17.30 10.62 -17.34
CA LEU A 68 17.43 9.17 -17.38
C LEU A 68 16.14 8.47 -16.96
N VAL A 69 15.50 8.92 -15.87
CA VAL A 69 14.22 8.36 -15.40
C VAL A 69 13.14 8.46 -16.47
N GLU A 70 13.03 9.60 -17.16
CA GLU A 70 12.08 9.78 -18.27
C GLU A 70 12.30 8.72 -19.37
N GLU A 71 13.55 8.44 -19.71
CA GLU A 71 13.90 7.43 -20.70
C GLU A 71 13.59 6.01 -20.22
N VAL A 72 14.05 5.61 -19.02
CA VAL A 72 13.99 4.21 -18.55
C VAL A 72 12.65 3.83 -17.93
N ALA A 73 11.83 4.79 -17.49
CA ALA A 73 10.50 4.51 -16.95
C ALA A 73 9.49 4.06 -18.02
N ALA A 74 9.85 4.13 -19.31
CA ALA A 74 9.05 3.58 -20.38
C ALA A 74 8.85 2.07 -20.18
N ARG A 75 7.58 1.65 -19.97
CA ARG A 75 7.16 0.29 -19.57
C ARG A 75 7.61 -0.86 -20.49
N ARG A 76 8.27 -0.57 -21.61
CA ARG A 76 8.67 -1.54 -22.64
C ARG A 76 10.18 -1.63 -22.86
N MET A 77 10.99 -1.01 -22.00
CA MET A 77 12.44 -1.18 -22.09
C MET A 77 12.85 -2.54 -21.50
N PRO A 78 13.47 -3.44 -22.28
CA PRO A 78 14.05 -4.65 -21.72
C PRO A 78 15.13 -4.29 -20.69
N ILE A 79 15.22 -5.08 -19.60
CA ILE A 79 16.16 -4.78 -18.51
C ILE A 79 17.62 -4.69 -18.98
N ALA A 80 18.00 -5.53 -19.97
CA ALA A 80 19.33 -5.53 -20.54
C ALA A 80 19.65 -4.24 -21.31
N ASP A 81 18.65 -3.53 -21.83
CA ASP A 81 18.83 -2.25 -22.50
C ASP A 81 18.83 -1.09 -21.51
N ALA A 82 18.03 -1.18 -20.44
CA ALA A 82 18.04 -0.20 -19.34
C ALA A 82 19.40 -0.14 -18.64
N GLN A 83 20.09 -1.27 -18.46
CA GLN A 83 21.42 -1.33 -17.82
C GLN A 83 22.56 -0.69 -18.63
N LYS A 84 22.34 -0.39 -19.92
CA LYS A 84 23.33 0.25 -20.80
C LYS A 84 23.25 1.78 -20.77
N LYS A 85 22.21 2.33 -20.15
CA LYS A 85 22.01 3.76 -19.95
C LYS A 85 22.68 4.19 -18.65
#